data_AF-A0A0G1QIN9-F1
#
_entry.id   AF-A0A0G1QIN9-F1
#
_cell.length_a   1.000
_cell.length_b   1.000
_cell.length_c   1.000
_cell.angle_alpha   90.00
_cell.angle_beta   90.00
_cell.angle_gamma   90.00
#
_symmetry.space_group_name_H-M   'P 1'
#
loop_
_entity.id
_entity.type
_entity.pdbx_description
1 polymer ?
#
loop_
_entity_poly.entity_id
_entity_poly.type
_entity_poly.pdbx_seq_one_letter_code
_entity_poly.pdbx_strand_id
1 'polypeptide(L)'
;MKVLMTALLAFLCIGQAHAGTSWLKAAEDIEKALNGAVKSYESGKGAEAIEEVADAYFGTFESEEANMEIAIRRYISQKRAVELENGFNGLRKAMSKKTPSG
;
A
#
# COMPACT_ATOMS: atom_id res chain seq x y z
N MET A 1 -36.31 -2.28 32.37
CA MET A 1 -35.92 -1.93 30.98
C MET A 1 -34.98 -0.72 30.88
N LYS A 2 -35.19 0.39 31.59
CA LYS A 2 -34.30 1.59 31.49
C LYS A 2 -32.89 1.41 32.07
N VAL A 3 -32.71 0.57 33.08
CA VAL A 3 -31.39 0.31 33.71
C VAL A 3 -30.56 -0.73 32.96
N LEU A 4 -31.20 -1.54 32.11
CA LEU A 4 -30.52 -2.54 31.28
C LEU A 4 -29.91 -1.93 30.01
N MET A 5 -30.45 -0.78 29.56
CA MET A 5 -29.98 -0.07 28.36
C MET A 5 -28.76 0.82 28.65
N THR A 6 -28.55 1.22 29.90
CA THR A 6 -27.39 2.03 30.32
C THR A 6 -26.11 1.21 30.48
N ALA A 7 -26.20 -0.11 30.68
CA ALA A 7 -25.02 -0.97 30.78
C ALA A 7 -24.43 -1.35 29.41
N LEU A 8 -25.23 -1.30 28.33
CA LEU A 8 -24.78 -1.68 26.98
C LEU A 8 -23.96 -0.57 26.28
N LEU A 9 -24.05 0.67 26.76
CA LEU A 9 -23.34 1.84 26.19
C LEU A 9 -21.94 2.05 26.76
N ALA A 10 -21.60 1.41 27.88
CA ALA A 10 -20.30 1.61 28.55
C ALA A 10 -19.14 0.81 27.93
N PHE A 11 -19.42 -0.13 27.02
CA PHE A 11 -18.40 -0.98 26.39
C PHE A 11 -17.92 -0.47 25.01
N LEU A 12 -18.50 0.60 24.46
CA LEU A 12 -18.20 1.07 23.11
C LEU A 12 -17.07 2.11 23.02
N CYS A 13 -16.40 2.43 24.14
CA CYS A 13 -15.36 3.45 24.20
C CYS A 13 -13.97 2.90 24.53
N ILE A 14 -13.72 1.60 24.31
CA ILE A 14 -12.34 1.18 24.08
C ILE A 14 -11.98 1.76 22.72
N GLY A 15 -11.52 3.01 22.73
CA GLY A 15 -10.93 3.66 21.59
C GLY A 15 -9.86 2.72 21.08
N GLN A 16 -10.14 2.08 19.95
CA GLN A 16 -9.12 1.36 19.23
C GLN A 16 -8.16 2.43 18.74
N ALA A 17 -7.13 2.68 19.54
CA ALA A 17 -5.91 3.31 19.07
C ALA A 17 -5.36 2.37 18.00
N HIS A 18 -5.90 2.49 16.79
CA HIS A 18 -5.25 1.98 15.61
C HIS A 18 -3.92 2.73 15.61
N ALA A 19 -2.85 2.03 15.98
CA ALA A 19 -1.51 2.50 15.73
C ALA A 19 -1.37 2.51 14.20
N GLY A 20 -1.92 3.56 13.57
CA GLY A 20 -1.91 3.72 12.13
C GLY A 20 -0.46 3.59 11.66
N THR A 21 -0.29 2.90 10.54
CA THR A 21 1.03 2.72 9.95
C THR A 21 1.65 4.09 9.72
N SER A 22 2.86 4.33 10.26
CA SER A 22 3.55 5.58 10.00
C SER A 22 3.94 5.66 8.51
N TRP A 23 3.92 6.84 7.91
CA TRP A 23 4.33 6.97 6.49
C TRP A 23 5.77 6.51 6.24
N LEU A 24 6.64 6.60 7.25
CA LEU A 24 7.98 6.02 7.19
C LEU A 24 7.92 4.51 7.03
N LYS A 25 7.13 3.83 7.86
CA LYS A 25 6.95 2.38 7.78
C LYS A 25 6.33 1.95 6.45
N ALA A 26 5.32 2.68 5.97
CA ALA A 26 4.72 2.44 4.65
C ALA A 26 5.75 2.58 3.52
N ALA A 27 6.62 3.59 3.56
CA ALA A 27 7.67 3.76 2.58
C ALA A 27 8.70 2.61 2.61
N GLU A 28 9.12 2.18 3.81
CA GLU A 28 10.01 1.03 3.98
C GLU A 28 9.40 -0.27 3.46
N ASP A 29 8.10 -0.49 3.70
CA ASP A 29 7.39 -1.69 3.25
C ASP A 29 7.24 -1.72 1.73
N ILE A 30 6.95 -0.57 1.10
CA ILE A 30 6.94 -0.45 -0.36
C ILE A 30 8.33 -0.71 -0.93
N GLU A 31 9.38 -0.12 -0.37
CA GLU A 31 10.75 -0.34 -0.84
C GLU A 31 11.11 -1.83 -0.77
N LYS A 32 10.79 -2.49 0.35
CA LYS A 32 11.02 -3.93 0.52
C LYS A 32 10.23 -4.76 -0.50
N ALA A 33 8.96 -4.43 -0.73
CA ALA A 33 8.11 -5.13 -1.69
C ALA A 33 8.62 -4.98 -3.13
N LEU A 34 8.97 -3.76 -3.54
CA LEU A 34 9.52 -3.49 -4.88
C LEU A 34 10.88 -4.18 -5.11
N ASN A 35 11.73 -4.23 -4.08
CA ASN A 35 12.97 -5.00 -4.15
C ASN A 35 12.71 -6.52 -4.26
N GLY A 36 11.64 -7.02 -3.64
CA GLY A 36 11.14 -8.38 -3.84
C GLY A 36 10.72 -8.64 -5.28
N ALA A 37 9.88 -7.76 -5.82
CA ALA A 37 9.42 -7.81 -7.21
C ALA A 37 10.57 -7.85 -8.22
N VAL A 38 11.61 -7.04 -8.00
CA VAL A 38 12.81 -7.07 -8.86
C VAL A 38 13.50 -8.43 -8.80
N LYS A 39 13.64 -9.05 -7.61
CA LYS A 39 14.25 -10.38 -7.49
C LYS A 39 13.42 -11.48 -8.16
N SER A 40 12.10 -11.46 -7.98
CA SER A 40 11.19 -12.39 -8.66
C SER A 40 11.31 -12.25 -10.17
N TYR A 41 11.34 -11.00 -10.64
CA TYR A 41 11.51 -10.67 -12.05
C TYR A 41 12.84 -11.19 -12.62
N GLU A 42 13.96 -10.92 -11.94
CA GLU A 42 15.31 -11.39 -12.33
C GLU A 42 15.43 -12.92 -12.31
N SER A 43 14.63 -13.59 -11.48
CA SER A 43 14.55 -15.06 -11.40
C SER A 43 13.65 -15.69 -12.48
N GLY A 44 13.18 -14.91 -13.46
CA GLY A 44 12.31 -15.37 -14.54
C GLY A 44 10.82 -15.43 -14.18
N LYS A 45 10.44 -15.03 -12.96
CA LYS A 45 9.05 -15.06 -12.48
C LYS A 45 8.32 -13.76 -12.79
N GLY A 46 8.22 -13.42 -14.08
CA GLY A 46 7.69 -12.11 -14.49
C GLY A 46 6.25 -11.83 -14.06
N ALA A 47 5.37 -12.84 -14.04
CA ALA A 47 3.99 -12.67 -13.58
C ALA A 47 3.90 -12.36 -12.07
N GLU A 48 4.63 -13.14 -11.25
CA GLU A 48 4.74 -12.93 -9.79
C GLU A 48 5.26 -11.53 -9.49
N ALA A 49 6.32 -11.08 -10.19
CA ALA A 49 6.85 -9.74 -10.01
C ALA A 49 5.85 -8.62 -10.34
N ILE A 50 5.04 -8.77 -11.39
CA ILE A 50 4.02 -7.78 -11.75
C ILE A 50 2.94 -7.69 -10.67
N GLU A 51 2.56 -8.84 -10.09
CA GLU A 51 1.63 -8.92 -8.97
C GLU A 51 2.22 -8.28 -7.71
N GLU A 52 3.48 -8.56 -7.37
CA GLU A 52 4.16 -7.95 -6.22
C GLU A 52 4.25 -6.41 -6.33
N VAL A 53 4.46 -5.85 -7.53
CA VAL A 53 4.38 -4.39 -7.74
C VAL A 53 2.95 -3.87 -7.56
N ALA A 54 1.94 -4.64 -7.98
CA ALA A 54 0.55 -4.29 -7.78
C ALA A 54 0.17 -4.28 -6.29
N ASP A 55 0.64 -5.26 -5.54
CA ASP A 55 0.40 -5.39 -4.10
C ASP A 55 1.08 -4.26 -3.32
N ALA A 56 2.29 -3.86 -3.70
CA ALA A 56 2.92 -2.68 -3.11
C ALA A 56 2.10 -1.40 -3.35
N TYR A 57 1.47 -1.27 -4.52
CA TYR A 57 0.63 -0.14 -4.87
C TYR A 57 -0.71 -0.16 -4.11
N PHE A 58 -1.54 -1.17 -4.33
CA PHE A 58 -2.89 -1.22 -3.74
C PHE A 58 -2.89 -1.58 -2.26
N GLY A 59 -1.96 -2.43 -1.83
CA GLY A 59 -1.88 -2.94 -0.45
C GLY A 59 -1.23 -1.96 0.53
N THR A 60 -0.33 -1.09 0.06
CA THR A 60 0.40 -0.16 0.95
C THR A 60 0.32 1.30 0.51
N PHE A 61 0.50 1.62 -0.77
CA PHE A 61 0.52 3.03 -1.21
C PHE A 61 -0.87 3.68 -1.20
N GLU A 62 -1.87 2.99 -1.77
CA GLU A 62 -3.27 3.44 -1.85
C GLU A 62 -4.16 2.92 -0.70
N SER A 63 -3.63 2.07 0.19
CA SER A 63 -4.47 1.47 1.23
C SER A 63 -5.05 2.52 2.18
N GLU A 64 -6.25 2.27 2.69
CA GLU A 64 -6.91 3.17 3.64
C GLU A 64 -6.13 3.30 4.96
N GLU A 65 -5.35 2.28 5.32
CA GLU A 65 -4.59 2.24 6.57
C GLU A 65 -3.32 3.10 6.52
N ALA A 66 -2.51 2.97 5.47
CA ALA A 66 -1.30 3.78 5.31
C ALA A 66 -1.61 5.17 4.70
N ASN A 67 -2.62 5.21 3.82
CA ASN A 67 -3.17 6.40 3.18
C ASN A 67 -2.11 7.33 2.57
N MET A 68 -1.05 6.74 2.03
CA MET A 68 0.17 7.47 1.68
C MET A 68 -0.01 8.34 0.42
N GLU A 69 -0.76 7.85 -0.56
CA GLU A 69 -1.09 8.61 -1.77
C GLU A 69 -1.79 9.93 -1.45
N ILE A 70 -2.82 9.88 -0.58
CA ILE A 70 -3.54 11.07 -0.09
C ILE A 70 -2.61 11.97 0.74
N ALA A 71 -1.78 11.40 1.61
CA ALA A 71 -0.84 12.15 2.42
C ALA A 71 0.14 12.96 1.55
N ILE A 72 0.72 12.32 0.53
CA ILE A 72 1.65 12.96 -0.41
C ILE A 72 0.94 14.05 -1.20
N ARG A 73 -0.28 13.77 -1.68
CA ARG A 73 -1.12 14.75 -2.39
C ARG A 73 -1.38 16.00 -1.55
N ARG A 74 -1.64 15.83 -0.24
CA ARG A 74 -2.02 16.90 0.68
C ARG A 74 -0.82 17.70 1.22
N TYR A 75 0.27 17.02 1.57
CA TYR A 75 1.39 17.63 2.29
C TYR A 75 2.60 17.92 1.40
N ILE A 76 2.67 17.35 0.20
CA ILE A 76 3.77 17.57 -0.75
C ILE A 76 3.23 18.23 -2.02
N SER A 77 2.53 17.47 -2.87
CA SER A 77 1.78 18.00 -4.02
C SER A 77 1.02 16.89 -4.75
N GLN A 78 -0.04 17.27 -5.45
CA GLN A 78 -0.71 16.38 -6.42
C GLN A 78 0.26 15.86 -7.49
N LYS A 79 1.16 16.72 -8.00
CA LYS A 79 2.16 16.30 -8.99
C LYS A 79 3.03 15.16 -8.47
N ARG A 80 3.47 15.22 -7.22
CA ARG A 80 4.31 14.18 -6.63
C ARG A 80 3.58 12.86 -6.44
N ALA A 81 2.31 12.89 -6.03
CA ALA A 81 1.48 11.68 -5.93
C ALA A 81 1.37 10.98 -7.30
N VAL A 82 1.07 11.75 -8.35
CA VAL A 82 0.96 11.26 -9.74
C VAL A 82 2.30 10.72 -10.25
N GLU A 83 3.43 11.36 -9.93
CA GLU A 83 4.75 10.84 -10.30
C GLU A 83 5.03 9.46 -9.70
N LEU A 84 4.64 9.23 -8.44
CA LEU A 84 4.83 7.96 -7.76
C LEU A 84 3.91 6.87 -8.32
N GLU A 85 2.63 7.17 -8.52
CA GLU A 85 1.66 6.29 -9.20
C GLU A 85 2.18 5.87 -10.59
N ASN A 86 2.67 6.83 -11.38
CA ASN A 86 3.28 6.54 -12.67
C ASN A 86 4.54 5.67 -12.56
N GLY A 87 5.27 5.76 -11.45
CA GLY A 87 6.40 4.87 -11.14
C GLY A 87 5.97 3.40 -11.02
N PHE A 88 4.93 3.11 -10.23
CA PHE A 88 4.37 1.75 -10.11
C PHE A 88 3.87 1.22 -11.46
N ASN A 89 3.11 2.04 -12.20
CA ASN A 89 2.62 1.70 -13.54
C ASN A 89 3.77 1.45 -14.53
N GLY A 90 4.83 2.26 -14.45
CA GLY A 90 6.05 2.13 -15.24
C GLY A 90 6.78 0.81 -14.99
N LEU A 91 6.93 0.43 -13.71
CA LEU A 91 7.55 -0.84 -13.30
C LEU A 91 6.78 -2.04 -13.85
N ARG A 92 5.45 -2.10 -13.63
CA ARG A 92 4.61 -3.18 -14.17
C ARG A 92 4.74 -3.31 -15.69
N LYS A 93 4.72 -2.18 -16.40
CA LYS A 93 4.86 -2.15 -17.87
C LYS A 93 6.25 -2.62 -18.32
N ALA A 94 7.30 -2.24 -17.60
CA ALA A 94 8.67 -2.65 -17.90
C ALA A 94 8.85 -4.16 -17.71
N MET A 95 8.31 -4.72 -16.62
CA MET A 95 8.34 -6.16 -16.33
C MET A 95 7.55 -6.95 -17.38
N SER A 96 6.34 -6.51 -17.73
CA SER A 96 5.48 -7.17 -18.72
C SER A 96 6.11 -7.25 -20.12
N LYS A 97 6.83 -6.21 -20.56
CA LYS A 97 7.48 -6.20 -21.89
C LYS A 97 8.62 -7.20 -22.03
N LYS A 98 9.21 -7.61 -20.91
CA LYS A 98 10.40 -8.45 -20.88
C LYS A 98 10.15 -9.81 -20.23
N THR A 99 8.91 -10.14 -19.85
CA THR A 99 8.56 -11.50 -19.43
C THR A 99 8.92 -12.42 -20.61
N PRO A 100 9.88 -13.35 -20.47
CA PRO A 100 10.11 -14.35 -21.49
C PRO A 100 8.77 -15.07 -21.66
N SER A 101 8.22 -15.06 -22.87
CA SER A 101 7.16 -16.01 -23.21
C SER A 101 7.69 -17.39 -22.84
N GLY A 102 7.09 -17.98 -21.81
CA GLY A 102 7.43 -19.32 -21.34
C GLY A 102 7.27 -20.36 -22.44
#